data_AF-A0A645HEW2-F1
#
_entry.id   AF-A0A645HEW2-F1
#
_cell.length_a   1.000
_cell.length_b   1.000
_cell.length_c   1.000
_cell.angle_alpha   90.00
_cell.angle_beta   90.00
_cell.angle_gamma   90.00
#
_symmetry.space_group_name_H-M   'P 1'
#
loop_
_entity.id
_entity.type
_entity.pdbx_description
1 polymer ?
#
loop_
_entity_poly.entity_id
_entity_poly.type
_entity_poly.pdbx_seq_one_letter_code
_entity_poly.pdbx_strand_id
1 'polypeptide(L)'
;MKGPGIKLFNAIKKALGIVEIIAEDLGFLTEEVVNFRIESGYPGMKVLQFAFDSREESDYLPHNYEKNCVVYTGTHDNYTVNGWLKNTNKPDVDYAVRYLNLNEKEGYNWGFIRGALSSIGSLAIAQMQDYLGLEDEGRMNIPSTLGGNWQWRVKKEALTEDLAEKINKITKLYGR
;
A
#
# COMPACT_ATOMS: atom_id res chain seq x y z
N MET A 1 -7.81 -23.11 -15.23
CA MET A 1 -8.91 -22.83 -16.19
C MET A 1 -8.76 -21.40 -16.69
N LYS A 2 -9.13 -21.09 -17.94
CA LYS A 2 -9.09 -19.72 -18.46
C LYS A 2 -10.30 -18.91 -17.96
N GLY A 3 -10.06 -17.69 -17.50
CA GLY A 3 -11.12 -16.75 -17.10
C GLY A 3 -11.81 -16.07 -18.29
N PRO A 4 -12.85 -15.25 -18.05
CA PRO A 4 -13.60 -14.56 -19.11
C PRO A 4 -12.83 -13.39 -19.77
N GLY A 5 -11.76 -12.91 -19.13
CA GLY A 5 -10.92 -11.81 -19.64
C GLY A 5 -11.70 -10.52 -19.90
N ILE A 6 -11.29 -9.77 -20.92
CA ILE A 6 -11.84 -8.44 -21.26
C ILE A 6 -13.34 -8.46 -21.59
N LYS A 7 -13.89 -9.62 -21.98
CA LYS A 7 -15.32 -9.78 -22.26
C LYS A 7 -16.19 -9.42 -21.05
N LEU A 8 -15.72 -9.72 -19.84
CA LEU A 8 -16.42 -9.36 -18.60
C LEU A 8 -16.49 -7.83 -18.44
N PHE A 9 -15.36 -7.14 -18.59
CA PHE A 9 -15.30 -5.69 -18.43
C PHE A 9 -16.06 -4.95 -19.54
N ASN A 10 -16.06 -5.48 -20.77
CA ASN A 10 -16.90 -4.94 -21.84
C ASN A 10 -18.40 -5.07 -21.54
N ALA A 11 -18.82 -6.20 -20.95
CA ALA A 11 -20.20 -6.39 -20.53
C ALA A 11 -20.60 -5.46 -19.38
N ILE A 12 -19.73 -5.30 -18.37
CA ILE A 12 -19.90 -4.35 -17.27
C ILE A 12 -20.03 -2.92 -17.82
N LYS A 13 -19.12 -2.52 -18.72
CA LYS A 13 -19.14 -1.18 -19.33
C LYS A 13 -20.43 -0.91 -20.10
N LYS A 14 -20.96 -1.91 -20.81
CA LYS A 14 -22.22 -1.82 -21.53
C LYS A 14 -23.42 -1.66 -20.59
N ALA A 15 -23.41 -2.33 -19.44
CA ALA A 15 -24.54 -2.34 -18.51
C ALA A 15 -24.53 -1.15 -17.54
N LEU A 16 -23.35 -0.75 -17.04
CA LEU A 16 -23.18 0.20 -15.95
C LEU A 16 -22.44 1.49 -16.35
N GLY A 17 -21.89 1.55 -17.56
CA GLY A 17 -21.02 2.67 -17.98
C GLY A 17 -19.59 2.53 -17.45
N ILE A 18 -18.92 3.66 -17.24
CA ILE A 18 -17.56 3.66 -16.68
C ILE A 18 -17.65 3.38 -15.18
N VAL A 19 -16.95 2.34 -14.73
CA VAL A 19 -16.82 1.97 -13.32
C VAL A 19 -15.36 2.07 -12.90
N GLU A 20 -15.11 2.54 -11.68
CA GLU A 20 -13.75 2.65 -11.15
C GLU A 20 -13.39 1.35 -10.44
N ILE A 21 -12.59 0.53 -11.09
CA ILE A 21 -12.07 -0.73 -10.55
C ILE A 21 -10.58 -0.56 -10.29
N ILE A 22 -10.11 -1.08 -9.16
CA ILE A 22 -8.69 -1.24 -8.85
C ILE A 22 -8.38 -2.73 -8.98
N ALA A 23 -7.38 -3.07 -9.79
CA ALA A 23 -6.92 -4.45 -9.93
C ALA A 23 -5.95 -4.76 -8.78
N GLU A 24 -6.33 -5.71 -7.93
CA GLU A 24 -5.36 -6.36 -7.06
C GLU A 24 -4.53 -7.32 -7.92
N ASP A 25 -3.31 -6.90 -8.25
CA ASP A 25 -2.36 -7.59 -9.09
C ASP A 25 -1.06 -7.90 -8.33
N LEU A 26 -1.18 -8.32 -7.07
CA LEU A 26 -0.01 -8.67 -6.25
C LEU A 26 0.36 -10.15 -6.45
N GLY A 27 1.58 -10.50 -6.07
CA GLY A 27 2.08 -11.87 -6.17
C GLY A 27 2.58 -12.25 -7.56
N PHE A 28 2.36 -13.51 -7.96
CA PHE A 28 2.88 -14.04 -9.23
C PHE A 28 1.98 -13.62 -10.41
N LEU A 29 2.48 -12.69 -11.22
CA LEU A 29 1.83 -12.25 -12.44
C LEU A 29 2.47 -12.91 -13.67
N THR A 30 1.64 -13.51 -14.53
CA THR A 30 2.07 -13.89 -15.87
C THR A 30 1.98 -12.69 -16.81
N GLU A 31 2.73 -12.71 -17.91
CA GLU A 31 2.61 -11.68 -18.97
C GLU A 31 1.17 -11.53 -19.47
N GLU A 32 0.39 -12.63 -19.51
CA GLU A 32 -1.04 -12.60 -19.86
C GLU A 32 -1.85 -11.73 -18.90
N VAL A 33 -1.58 -11.79 -17.59
CA VAL A 33 -2.26 -10.97 -16.57
C VAL A 33 -1.84 -9.51 -16.67
N VAL A 34 -0.55 -9.24 -16.86
CA VAL A 34 -0.05 -7.87 -17.03
C VAL A 34 -0.68 -7.21 -18.26
N ASN A 35 -0.68 -7.90 -19.40
CA ASN A 35 -1.28 -7.41 -20.63
C ASN A 35 -2.80 -7.20 -20.48
N PHE A 36 -3.49 -8.10 -19.76
CA PHE A 36 -4.90 -7.96 -19.49
C PHE A 36 -5.22 -6.75 -18.60
N ARG A 37 -4.42 -6.49 -17.56
CA ARG A 37 -4.55 -5.29 -16.73
C ARG A 37 -4.40 -4.03 -17.58
N ILE A 38 -3.35 -3.96 -18.41
CA ILE A 38 -3.09 -2.84 -19.31
C ILE A 38 -4.26 -2.64 -20.28
N GLU A 39 -4.77 -3.72 -20.90
CA GLU A 39 -5.92 -3.68 -21.80
C GLU A 39 -7.19 -3.17 -21.10
N SER A 40 -7.39 -3.54 -19.82
CA SER A 40 -8.54 -3.08 -19.04
C SER A 40 -8.52 -1.59 -18.71
N GLY A 41 -7.33 -0.98 -18.68
CA GLY A 41 -7.12 0.42 -18.28
C GLY A 41 -7.22 0.69 -16.77
N TYR A 42 -7.52 -0.32 -15.95
CA TYR A 42 -7.63 -0.17 -14.50
C TYR A 42 -6.26 -0.11 -13.82
N PRO A 43 -6.10 0.72 -12.77
CA PRO A 43 -4.85 0.79 -12.04
C PRO A 43 -4.56 -0.51 -11.28
N GLY A 44 -3.30 -0.91 -11.29
CA GLY A 44 -2.77 -1.96 -10.41
C GLY A 44 -2.40 -1.42 -9.03
N MET A 45 -1.94 -2.31 -8.14
CA MET A 45 -1.51 -2.01 -6.79
C MET A 45 0.02 -2.00 -6.67
N LYS A 46 0.53 -1.08 -5.84
CA LYS A 46 1.93 -1.05 -5.42
C LYS A 46 2.00 -0.99 -3.90
N VAL A 47 2.53 -2.03 -3.27
CA VAL A 47 2.66 -2.12 -1.80
C VAL A 47 4.09 -1.82 -1.40
N LEU A 48 4.31 -0.69 -0.70
CA LEU A 48 5.63 -0.17 -0.37
C LEU A 48 6.41 -1.09 0.59
N GLN A 49 5.75 -1.86 1.45
CA GLN A 49 6.40 -2.89 2.28
C GLN A 49 7.08 -4.01 1.45
N PHE A 50 6.75 -4.18 0.16
CA PHE A 50 7.40 -5.15 -0.74
C PHE A 50 8.59 -4.56 -1.50
N ALA A 51 8.89 -3.27 -1.30
CA ALA A 51 9.88 -2.53 -2.07
C ALA A 51 11.34 -2.81 -1.68
N PHE A 52 11.57 -3.32 -0.46
CA PHE A 52 12.87 -3.23 0.18
C PHE A 52 13.56 -4.57 0.40
N ASP A 53 13.21 -5.61 -0.37
CA ASP A 53 14.04 -6.80 -0.44
C ASP A 53 15.42 -6.41 -0.98
N SER A 54 16.44 -6.52 -0.15
CA SER A 54 17.81 -6.07 -0.46
C SER A 54 18.56 -6.97 -1.45
N ARG A 55 17.99 -8.12 -1.83
CA ARG A 55 18.64 -9.11 -2.69
C ARG A 55 18.36 -8.93 -4.17
N GLU A 56 17.23 -8.31 -4.51
CA GLU A 56 16.74 -8.17 -5.89
C GLU A 56 16.20 -6.76 -6.13
N GLU A 57 16.18 -6.33 -7.39
CA GLU A 57 15.49 -5.08 -7.76
C GLU A 57 13.97 -5.27 -7.60
N SER A 58 13.28 -4.22 -7.16
CA SER A 58 11.85 -4.30 -6.84
C SER A 58 11.02 -3.31 -7.66
N ASP A 59 10.03 -3.85 -8.37
CA ASP A 59 8.95 -3.08 -9.03
C ASP A 59 8.07 -2.31 -8.04
N TYR A 60 8.24 -2.54 -6.74
CA TYR A 60 7.55 -1.86 -5.67
C TYR A 60 8.32 -0.64 -5.13
N LEU A 61 9.49 -0.30 -5.69
CA LEU A 61 10.17 0.97 -5.37
C LEU A 61 9.47 2.15 -6.05
N PRO A 62 9.23 3.28 -5.35
CA PRO A 62 8.50 4.44 -5.89
C PRO A 62 8.98 5.00 -7.24
N HIS A 63 10.28 4.90 -7.56
CA HIS A 63 10.80 5.38 -8.84
C HIS A 63 10.46 4.47 -10.03
N ASN A 64 10.03 3.22 -9.78
CA ASN A 64 9.61 2.25 -10.80
C ASN A 64 8.11 2.28 -11.07
N TYR A 65 7.35 3.16 -10.41
CA TYR A 65 5.90 3.20 -10.57
C TYR A 65 5.51 3.79 -11.92
N GLU A 66 4.37 3.34 -12.43
CA GLU A 66 3.60 4.06 -13.44
C GLU A 66 2.57 4.97 -12.76
N LYS A 67 2.10 6.00 -13.47
CA LYS A 67 1.10 6.93 -12.91
C LYS A 67 -0.22 6.21 -12.59
N ASN A 68 -0.65 5.28 -13.44
CA ASN A 68 -1.91 4.54 -13.28
C ASN A 68 -1.79 3.38 -12.28
N CYS A 69 -1.43 3.69 -11.04
CA CYS A 69 -1.39 2.72 -9.95
C CYS A 69 -1.96 3.31 -8.66
N VAL A 70 -2.32 2.41 -7.74
CA VAL A 70 -2.70 2.74 -6.36
C VAL A 70 -1.59 2.24 -5.43
N VAL A 71 -0.99 3.19 -4.71
CA VAL A 71 0.12 2.93 -3.81
C VAL A 71 -0.38 2.74 -2.39
N TYR A 72 0.11 1.71 -1.71
CA TYR A 72 -0.20 1.39 -0.32
C TYR A 72 1.09 1.40 0.50
N THR A 73 1.05 1.91 1.73
CA THR A 73 2.12 1.60 2.70
C THR A 73 2.18 0.10 2.96
N GLY A 74 1.01 -0.48 3.25
CA GLY A 74 0.70 -1.90 3.41
C GLY A 74 -0.81 -2.10 3.26
N THR A 75 -1.25 -3.33 3.05
CA THR A 75 -2.66 -3.73 3.09
C THR A 75 -3.02 -4.28 4.48
N HIS A 76 -4.28 -4.66 4.67
CA HIS A 76 -4.74 -5.30 5.91
C HIS A 76 -4.07 -6.66 6.20
N ASP A 77 -3.47 -7.31 5.20
CA ASP A 77 -2.73 -8.58 5.34
C ASP A 77 -1.28 -8.38 5.78
N ASN A 78 -0.77 -7.15 5.66
CA ASN A 78 0.57 -6.80 6.04
C ASN A 78 0.66 -6.44 7.53
N TYR A 79 1.89 -6.37 8.04
CA TYR A 79 2.13 -5.69 9.31
C TYR A 79 1.75 -4.21 9.20
N THR A 80 1.59 -3.54 10.34
CA THR A 80 1.78 -2.08 10.37
C THR A 80 3.23 -1.76 9.99
N VAL A 81 3.55 -0.52 9.60
CA VAL A 81 4.94 -0.16 9.26
C VAL A 81 5.89 -0.40 10.44
N ASN A 82 5.50 -0.05 11.67
CA ASN A 82 6.36 -0.29 12.83
C ASN A 82 6.48 -1.79 13.15
N GLY A 83 5.41 -2.57 12.97
CA GLY A 83 5.47 -4.04 13.04
C GLY A 83 6.39 -4.63 11.97
N TRP A 84 6.36 -4.11 10.74
CA TRP A 84 7.26 -4.51 9.66
C TRP A 84 8.72 -4.22 10.00
N LEU A 85 9.03 -3.02 10.51
CA LEU A 85 10.40 -2.65 10.91
C LEU A 85 10.96 -3.56 12.00
N LYS A 86 10.10 -4.04 12.91
CA LYS A 86 10.47 -4.92 14.01
C LYS A 86 10.68 -6.38 13.58
N ASN A 87 9.86 -6.86 12.64
CA ASN A 87 9.79 -8.27 12.27
C ASN A 87 10.53 -8.61 10.97
N THR A 88 10.94 -7.61 10.19
CA THR A 88 11.75 -7.78 8.97
C THR A 88 13.24 -7.87 9.28
N ASN A 89 14.01 -8.53 8.41
CA ASN A 89 15.45 -8.65 8.57
C ASN A 89 16.17 -7.29 8.48
N LYS A 90 17.33 -7.19 9.13
CA LYS A 90 18.10 -5.93 9.23
C LYS A 90 18.53 -5.34 7.88
N PRO A 91 19.02 -6.12 6.88
CA PRO A 91 19.36 -5.58 5.56
C PRO A 91 18.21 -4.85 4.84
N ASP A 92 17.00 -5.43 4.87
CA ASP A 92 15.83 -4.84 4.21
C ASP A 92 15.35 -3.58 4.94
N VAL A 93 15.38 -3.61 6.28
CA VAL A 93 15.10 -2.43 7.11
C VAL A 93 16.11 -1.31 6.83
N ASP A 94 17.40 -1.62 6.77
CA ASP A 94 18.46 -0.65 6.47
C ASP A 94 18.33 -0.08 5.05
N TYR A 95 17.85 -0.88 4.11
CA TYR A 95 17.55 -0.38 2.78
C TYR A 95 16.37 0.60 2.81
N ALA A 96 15.26 0.25 3.47
CA ALA A 96 14.12 1.15 3.63
C ALA A 96 14.49 2.46 4.34
N VAL A 97 15.30 2.39 5.41
CA VAL A 97 15.79 3.57 6.15
C VAL A 97 16.54 4.52 5.23
N ARG A 98 17.48 4.02 4.43
CA ARG A 98 18.24 4.85 3.50
C ARG A 98 17.38 5.39 2.36
N TYR A 99 16.56 4.53 1.74
CA TYR A 99 15.78 4.90 0.56
C TYR A 99 14.70 5.93 0.88
N LEU A 100 13.94 5.72 1.96
CA LEU A 100 12.86 6.63 2.37
C LEU A 100 13.36 7.78 3.26
N ASN A 101 14.63 7.78 3.65
CA ASN A 101 15.20 8.67 4.66
C ASN A 101 14.37 8.62 5.95
N LEU A 102 14.19 7.42 6.51
CA LEU A 102 13.36 7.20 7.70
C LEU A 102 14.05 7.83 8.93
N ASN A 103 13.25 8.51 9.74
CA ASN A 103 13.74 9.30 10.87
C ASN A 103 12.90 9.05 12.12
N GLU A 104 13.55 8.72 13.23
CA GLU A 104 12.87 8.47 14.51
C GLU A 104 12.09 9.70 15.00
N LYS A 105 12.65 10.91 14.82
CA LYS A 105 12.00 12.15 15.23
C LYS A 105 10.71 12.43 14.45
N GLU A 106 10.61 11.98 13.21
CA GLU A 106 9.38 12.07 12.39
C GLU A 106 8.36 10.99 12.81
N GLY A 107 8.88 9.85 13.29
CA GLY A 107 8.23 8.55 13.35
C GLY A 107 8.51 7.78 12.07
N TYR A 108 9.10 6.58 12.17
CA TYR A 108 9.50 5.81 10.98
C TYR A 108 8.31 5.48 10.06
N ASN A 109 7.13 5.22 10.63
CA ASN A 109 5.86 5.06 9.93
C ASN A 109 5.52 6.25 9.01
N TRP A 110 5.81 7.48 9.44
CA TRP A 110 5.55 8.69 8.65
C TRP A 110 6.46 8.79 7.43
N GLY A 111 7.66 8.21 7.47
CA GLY A 111 8.53 8.10 6.30
C GLY A 111 7.97 7.16 5.21
N PHE A 112 7.28 6.09 5.58
CA PHE A 112 6.54 5.24 4.63
C PHE A 112 5.33 5.96 4.05
N ILE A 113 4.54 6.65 4.89
CA ILE A 113 3.40 7.47 4.45
C ILE A 113 3.89 8.55 3.46
N ARG A 114 5.00 9.21 3.79
CA ARG A 114 5.68 10.17 2.92
C ARG A 114 6.07 9.53 1.59
N GLY A 115 6.71 8.36 1.60
CA GLY A 115 7.10 7.64 0.38
C GLY A 115 5.93 7.29 -0.52
N ALA A 116 4.79 6.88 0.06
CA ALA A 116 3.57 6.62 -0.70
C ALA A 116 2.97 7.91 -1.28
N LEU A 117 2.81 8.96 -0.46
CA LEU A 117 2.25 10.24 -0.88
C LEU A 117 3.14 10.97 -1.91
N SER A 118 4.46 10.87 -1.81
CA SER A 118 5.38 11.53 -2.74
C SER A 118 5.56 10.77 -4.06
N SER A 119 5.01 9.55 -4.17
CA SER A 119 5.10 8.74 -5.38
C SER A 119 4.27 9.33 -6.53
N ILE A 120 4.47 8.83 -7.75
CA ILE A 120 3.71 9.29 -8.92
C ILE A 120 2.35 8.60 -9.10
N GLY A 121 1.99 7.64 -8.24
CA GLY A 121 0.74 6.89 -8.36
C GLY A 121 -0.48 7.80 -8.20
N SER A 122 -1.54 7.54 -8.97
CA SER A 122 -2.77 8.33 -8.97
C SER A 122 -3.45 8.40 -7.61
N LEU A 123 -3.35 7.34 -6.81
CA LEU A 123 -3.92 7.27 -5.46
C LEU A 123 -2.89 6.68 -4.48
N ALA A 124 -2.79 7.27 -3.30
CA ALA A 124 -1.94 6.79 -2.22
C ALA A 124 -2.81 6.52 -0.98
N ILE A 125 -2.67 5.33 -0.41
CA ILE A 125 -3.46 4.83 0.71
C ILE A 125 -2.49 4.40 1.81
N ALA A 126 -2.76 4.83 3.04
CA ALA A 126 -2.04 4.37 4.22
C ALA A 126 -3.05 3.83 5.24
N GLN A 127 -2.65 2.79 5.97
CA GLN A 127 -3.50 2.22 7.01
C GLN A 127 -3.67 3.20 8.17
N MET A 128 -4.84 3.19 8.82
CA MET A 128 -5.04 4.02 10.02
C MET A 128 -4.03 3.68 11.12
N GLN A 129 -3.66 2.41 11.22
CA GLN A 129 -2.66 1.92 12.17
C GLN A 129 -1.27 2.47 11.90
N ASP A 130 -0.94 2.73 10.63
CA ASP A 130 0.30 3.40 10.25
C ASP A 130 0.27 4.88 10.65
N TYR A 131 -0.85 5.59 10.46
CA TYR A 131 -1.00 6.97 10.94
C TYR A 131 -0.85 7.09 12.46
N LEU A 132 -1.34 6.09 13.19
CA LEU A 132 -1.24 5.99 14.65
C LEU A 132 0.12 5.46 15.14
N GLY A 133 0.98 4.97 14.24
CA GLY A 133 2.30 4.43 14.60
C GLY A 133 2.24 3.16 15.46
N LEU A 134 1.18 2.34 15.32
CA LEU A 134 1.02 1.11 16.09
C LEU A 134 2.02 0.03 15.64
N GLU A 135 2.40 -0.88 16.55
CA GLU A 135 3.17 -2.08 16.21
C GLU A 135 2.23 -3.26 15.87
N ASP A 136 2.60 -4.48 16.26
CA ASP A 136 1.92 -5.72 15.93
C ASP A 136 0.49 -5.79 16.49
N GLU A 137 0.19 -5.08 17.58
CA GLU A 137 -1.17 -4.95 18.12
C GLU A 137 -2.13 -4.20 17.19
N GLY A 138 -1.60 -3.48 16.20
CA GLY A 138 -2.37 -2.83 15.15
C GLY A 138 -2.68 -3.73 13.94
N ARG A 139 -2.11 -4.93 13.85
CA ARG A 139 -2.25 -5.79 12.66
C ARG A 139 -3.69 -6.28 12.51
N MET A 140 -4.26 -6.11 11.31
CA MET A 140 -5.65 -6.47 11.03
C MET A 140 -5.82 -7.97 10.76
N ASN A 141 -4.98 -8.52 9.89
CA ASN A 141 -5.04 -9.92 9.50
C ASN A 141 -3.62 -10.53 9.39
N ILE A 142 -3.51 -11.79 9.79
CA ILE A 142 -2.37 -12.65 9.51
C ILE A 142 -2.86 -13.74 8.55
N PRO A 143 -2.48 -13.70 7.26
CA PRO A 143 -2.90 -14.69 6.28
C PRO A 143 -2.64 -16.12 6.76
N SER A 144 -3.54 -17.04 6.39
CA SER A 144 -3.43 -18.47 6.72
C SER A 144 -3.51 -18.82 8.21
N THR A 145 -4.12 -17.97 9.04
CA THR A 145 -4.38 -18.25 10.46
C THR A 145 -5.86 -18.31 10.78
N LEU A 146 -6.23 -19.07 11.81
CA LEU A 146 -7.60 -19.19 12.32
C LEU A 146 -7.73 -18.46 13.67
N GLY A 147 -8.72 -17.56 13.77
CA GLY A 147 -8.96 -16.76 14.98
C GLY A 147 -8.01 -15.57 15.13
N GLY A 148 -8.37 -14.59 15.98
CA GLY A 148 -7.54 -13.41 16.28
C GLY A 148 -7.52 -12.30 15.22
N ASN A 149 -7.90 -12.58 13.97
CA ASN A 149 -7.96 -11.60 12.88
C ASN A 149 -9.24 -10.76 12.91
N TRP A 150 -9.21 -9.58 12.28
CA TRP A 150 -10.37 -8.68 12.07
C TRP A 150 -10.93 -8.06 13.36
N GLN A 151 -10.13 -8.00 14.42
CA GLN A 151 -10.57 -7.52 15.74
C GLN A 151 -10.07 -6.12 16.06
N TRP A 152 -9.13 -5.57 15.29
CA TRP A 152 -8.57 -4.25 15.55
C TRP A 152 -9.65 -3.18 15.44
N ARG A 153 -9.69 -2.29 16.42
CA ARG A 153 -10.59 -1.13 16.46
C ARG A 153 -9.83 0.09 16.93
N VAL A 154 -10.08 1.21 16.26
CA VAL A 154 -9.55 2.49 16.71
C VAL A 154 -10.23 2.94 18.00
N LYS A 155 -9.43 3.39 18.96
CA LYS A 155 -9.92 4.06 20.17
C LYS A 155 -10.29 5.50 19.83
N LYS A 156 -11.41 6.00 20.34
CA LYS A 156 -11.90 7.35 20.00
C LYS A 156 -10.87 8.43 20.35
N GLU A 157 -10.12 8.22 21.42
CA GLU A 157 -9.09 9.12 21.93
C GLU A 157 -7.87 9.23 21.00
N ALA A 158 -7.68 8.27 20.10
CA ALA A 158 -6.62 8.30 19.10
C ALA A 158 -6.95 9.20 17.90
N LEU A 159 -8.22 9.58 17.73
CA LEU A 159 -8.70 10.44 16.64
C LEU A 159 -8.64 11.91 17.06
N THR A 160 -7.43 12.44 17.17
CA THR A 160 -7.19 13.82 17.63
C THR A 160 -7.15 14.82 16.48
N GLU A 161 -7.41 16.10 16.78
CA GLU A 161 -7.25 17.19 15.81
C GLU A 161 -5.79 17.32 15.35
N ASP A 162 -4.82 17.12 16.25
CA ASP A 162 -3.39 17.14 15.92
C ASP A 162 -3.03 16.08 14.87
N LEU A 163 -3.62 14.88 14.96
CA LEU A 163 -3.42 13.83 13.97
C LEU A 163 -4.02 14.25 12.62
N ALA A 164 -5.26 14.76 12.62
CA ALA A 164 -5.91 15.24 11.41
C ALA A 164 -5.10 16.36 10.74
N GLU A 165 -4.58 17.31 11.52
CA GLU A 165 -3.74 18.40 11.02
C GLU A 165 -2.41 17.88 10.46
N LYS A 166 -1.75 16.93 11.13
CA LYS A 166 -0.52 16.30 10.62
C LYS A 166 -0.76 15.58 9.29
N ILE A 167 -1.86 14.82 9.18
CA ILE A 167 -2.29 14.19 7.93
C ILE A 167 -2.53 15.25 6.85
N ASN A 168 -3.30 16.31 7.16
CA ASN A 168 -3.60 17.36 6.19
C ASN A 168 -2.33 18.06 5.66
N LYS A 169 -1.38 18.38 6.56
CA LYS A 169 -0.11 19.04 6.21
C LYS A 169 0.71 18.20 5.24
N ILE A 170 0.89 16.90 5.51
CA ILE A 170 1.69 16.03 4.64
C ILE A 170 0.99 15.74 3.31
N THR A 171 -0.34 15.57 3.31
CA THR A 171 -1.13 15.37 2.10
C THR A 171 -1.03 16.59 1.17
N LYS A 172 -1.21 17.81 1.73
CA LYS A 172 -1.05 19.06 0.97
C LYS A 172 0.38 19.28 0.46
N LEU A 173 1.40 18.91 1.24
CA LEU A 173 2.80 19.03 0.83
C LEU A 173 3.07 18.31 -0.50
N TYR A 174 2.44 17.15 -0.71
CA TYR A 174 2.58 16.35 -1.93
C TYR A 174 1.49 16.61 -2.99
N GLY A 175 0.68 17.67 -2.81
CA GLY A 175 -0.34 18.07 -3.79
C GLY A 175 -1.47 17.06 -3.97
N ARG A 176 -1.81 16.33 -2.90
CA ARG A 176 -2.92 15.36 -2.86
C ARG A 176 -4.10 15.90 -2.06
#